data_AF-A0A957Q814-F1
#
_entry.id   AF-A0A957Q814-F1
#
_cell.length_a   1.000
_cell.length_b   1.000
_cell.length_c   1.000
_cell.angle_alpha   90.00
_cell.angle_beta   90.00
_cell.angle_gamma   90.00
#
_symmetry.space_group_name_H-M   'P 1'
#
loop_
_entity.id
_entity.type
_entity.pdbx_description
1 polymer ?
#
loop_
_entity_poly.entity_id
_entity_poly.type
_entity_poly.pdbx_seq_one_letter_code
_entity_poly.pdbx_strand_id
1 'polypeptide(L)' 'RAAVQQMNLSARAYHRLLKLARTIADLAGEERIQPPHLAEALQYRPQEIVWEPRIASNTRQR' A
#
# COMPACT_ATOMS: atom_id res chain seq x y z
N ARG A 1 7.29 -16.52 8.61
CA ARG A 1 7.40 -15.18 9.24
C ARG A 1 8.46 -14.26 8.57
N ALA A 2 9.01 -14.57 7.39
CA ALA A 2 10.16 -13.84 6.83
C ALA A 2 9.90 -12.98 5.57
N ALA A 3 8.71 -13.01 4.95
CA ALA A 3 8.49 -12.31 3.67
C ALA A 3 8.26 -10.78 3.79
N VAL A 4 7.97 -10.28 4.99
CA VAL A 4 7.60 -8.86 5.21
C VAL A 4 8.82 -7.96 5.42
N GLN A 5 9.97 -8.51 5.82
CA GLN A 5 11.15 -7.70 6.18
C GLN A 5 12.02 -7.25 5.00
N GLN A 6 11.78 -7.75 3.78
CA GLN A 6 12.58 -7.37 2.59
C GLN A 6 11.93 -6.33 1.69
N MET A 7 10.68 -5.95 1.96
CA MET A 7 10.05 -4.84 1.26
C MET A 7 10.37 -3.57 2.07
N ASN A 8 11.12 -2.65 1.50
CA ASN A 8 11.48 -1.34 2.08
C ASN A 8 10.25 -0.41 2.22
N LEU A 9 9.16 -0.94 2.78
CA LEU A 9 7.88 -0.28 2.97
C LEU A 9 8.01 0.63 4.17
N SER A 10 7.60 1.89 4.00
CA SER A 10 7.38 2.77 5.14
C SER A 10 6.36 2.12 6.10
N ALA A 11 6.49 2.37 7.40
CA ALA A 11 5.54 1.84 8.40
C ALA A 11 4.07 2.15 8.04
N ARG A 12 3.83 3.28 7.37
CA ARG A 12 2.53 3.69 6.85
C ARG A 12 2.06 2.84 5.67
N ALA A 13 2.95 2.50 4.74
CA ALA A 13 2.64 1.60 3.64
C ALA A 13 2.31 0.20 4.15
N TYR A 14 3.08 -0.31 5.12
CA TYR A 14 2.80 -1.59 5.77
C TYR A 14 1.42 -1.61 6.46
N HIS A 15 1.08 -0.56 7.21
CA HIS A 15 -0.22 -0.48 7.88
C HIS A 15 -1.40 -0.40 6.89
N ARG A 16 -1.24 0.32 5.77
CA ARG A 16 -2.25 0.34 4.70
C ARG A 16 -2.42 -1.04 4.05
N LEU A 17 -1.31 -1.74 3.79
CA LEU A 17 -1.33 -3.09 3.26
C LEU A 17 -2.11 -4.04 4.18
N LEU A 18 -1.88 -3.97 5.49
CA LEU A 18 -2.62 -4.79 6.46
C LEU A 18 -4.12 -4.50 6.45
N LYS A 19 -4.53 -3.23 6.34
CA LYS A 19 -5.95 -2.88 6.22
C LYS A 19 -6.57 -3.45 4.94
N LEU A 20 -5.87 -3.35 3.82
CA LEU A 20 -6.35 -3.82 2.53
C LEU A 20 -6.45 -5.36 2.50
N ALA A 21 -5.45 -6.05 3.05
CA ALA A 21 -5.50 -7.50 3.26
C ALA A 21 -6.64 -7.92 4.21
N ARG A 22 -6.96 -7.10 5.22
CA ARG A 22 -8.12 -7.36 6.08
C ARG A 22 -9.43 -7.23 5.32
N THR A 23 -9.61 -6.19 4.50
CA THR A 23 -10.80 -6.04 3.65
C THR A 23 -10.96 -7.22 2.71
N ILE A 24 -9.87 -7.68 2.08
CA ILE A 24 -9.91 -8.87 1.21
C ILE A 24 -10.32 -10.12 2.01
N ALA A 25 -9.78 -10.32 3.21
CA ALA A 25 -10.17 -11.44 4.08
C ALA A 25 -11.66 -11.37 4.47
N ASP A 26 -12.15 -10.17 4.83
CA ASP A 26 -13.56 -9.96 5.17
C ASP A 26 -14.47 -10.24 3.96
N LEU A 27 -14.06 -9.86 2.73
CA LEU A 27 -14.78 -10.18 1.49
C LEU A 27 -14.77 -11.67 1.16
N ALA A 28 -13.69 -12.38 1.51
CA ALA A 28 -13.59 -13.83 1.38
C ALA A 28 -14.36 -14.60 2.46
N GLY A 29 -14.92 -13.91 3.47
CA GLY A 29 -15.59 -14.53 4.61
C GLY A 29 -14.63 -15.21 5.60
N GLU A 30 -13.35 -14.85 5.56
CA GLU A 30 -12.28 -15.45 6.36
C GLU A 30 -12.02 -14.61 7.61
N GLU A 31 -12.11 -15.24 8.79
CA GLU A 31 -11.93 -14.54 10.07
C GLU A 31 -10.47 -14.09 10.28
N ARG A 32 -9.52 -14.78 9.66
CA ARG A 32 -8.08 -14.52 9.79
C ARG A 32 -7.49 -14.10 8.45
N ILE A 33 -6.54 -13.16 8.50
CA ILE A 33 -5.77 -12.78 7.33
C ILE A 33 -4.81 -13.93 6.99
N GLN A 34 -4.99 -14.50 5.80
CA GLN A 34 -4.16 -15.57 5.27
C GLN A 34 -3.14 -15.03 4.26
N PRO A 35 -2.03 -15.76 4.00
CA PRO A 35 -1.06 -15.42 2.95
C PRO A 35 -1.66 -15.02 1.58
N PRO A 36 -2.71 -15.67 1.04
CA PRO A 36 -3.36 -15.24 -0.20
C PRO A 36 -3.91 -13.80 -0.13
N HIS A 37 -4.54 -13.40 0.98
CA HIS A 37 -5.09 -12.05 1.13
C HIS A 37 -3.98 -10.98 1.13
N LEU A 38 -2.80 -11.30 1.69
CA LEU A 38 -1.63 -10.42 1.61
C LEU A 38 -1.10 -10.31 0.19
N ALA A 39 -1.02 -11.44 -0.53
CA ALA A 39 -0.53 -11.47 -1.91
C ALA A 39 -1.43 -10.67 -2.85
N GLU A 40 -2.75 -10.76 -2.65
CA GLU A 40 -3.74 -9.96 -3.38
C GLU A 40 -3.63 -8.48 -2.99
N ALA A 41 -3.51 -8.16 -1.70
CA ALA A 41 -3.32 -6.78 -1.26
C ALA A 41 -2.04 -6.12 -1.81
N LEU A 42 -0.97 -6.90 -1.97
CA LEU A 42 0.29 -6.44 -2.58
C LEU A 42 0.12 -6.13 -4.07
N GLN A 43 -0.70 -6.90 -4.78
CA GLN A 43 -1.02 -6.66 -6.20
C GLN A 43 -1.83 -5.38 -6.39
N TYR A 44 -2.68 -5.05 -5.41
CA TYR A 44 -3.43 -3.79 -5.39
C TYR A 44 -2.57 -2.55 -5.15
N ARG A 45 -1.24 -2.70 -5.09
CA ARG A 45 -0.21 -1.71 -4.77
C ARG A 45 -0.78 -0.29 -4.79
N PRO A 46 -1.28 0.21 -3.65
CA PRO A 46 -1.89 1.53 -3.62
C PRO A 46 -0.78 2.46 -4.03
N GLN A 47 -1.01 3.17 -5.14
CA GLN A 47 -0.09 4.20 -5.58
C GLN A 47 0.02 5.15 -4.40
N GLU A 48 1.11 5.04 -3.63
CA GLU A 48 1.55 6.13 -2.81
C GLU A 48 1.83 7.18 -3.87
N ILE A 49 0.84 8.04 -4.06
CA ILE A 49 0.91 9.20 -4.92
C ILE A 49 2.19 9.87 -4.46
N VAL A 50 3.27 9.62 -5.20
CA VAL A 50 4.43 10.48 -5.21
C VAL A 50 3.81 11.78 -5.66
N TRP A 51 3.62 12.66 -4.69
CA TRP A 51 3.27 14.04 -4.94
C TRP A 51 4.46 14.63 -5.68
N GLU A 52 4.50 14.42 -6.99
CA GLU A 52 5.24 15.30 -7.88
C GLU A 52 4.43 16.61 -7.84
N PRO A 53 4.97 17.71 -7.28
CA PRO A 53 4.26 18.97 -7.27
C PRO A 53 4.22 19.47 -8.72
N ARG A 54 3.18 19.10 -9.49
CA ARG A 54 2.94 19.62 -10.85
C ARG A 54 2.53 21.10 -10.87
N ILE A 55 2.70 21.80 -9.76
CA ILE A 55 2.38 23.22 -9.57
C ILE A 55 3.46 23.88 -8.72
N ALA A 56 4.71 23.77 -9.16
CA ALA A 56 5.79 24.68 -8.77
C ALA A 56 6.59 25.12 -10.01
N SER A 57 5.89 25.47 -11.08
CA SER A 57 6.47 26.14 -12.25
C SER A 57 5.60 27.34 -12.63
N ASN A 58 5.42 28.27 -11.69
CA ASN A 58 5.31 29.67 -12.06
C ASN A 58 5.98 30.52 -10.98
N THR A 59 7.30 30.40 -10.90
CA THR A 59 8.09 31.43 -10.27
C THR A 59 9.28 31.70 -11.16
N ARG A 60 9.25 32.89 -11.76
CA ARG A 60 10.35 33.58 -12.43
C ARG A 60 10.62 33.13 -13.87
N GLN A 61 9.84 33.70 -14.79
CA GLN A 61 10.35 34.49 -15.93
C GLN A 61 9.27 35.47 -16.42
N ARG A 62 9.14 36.60 -15.71
CA ARG A 62 9.01 37.97 -16.25
C ARG A 62 9.04 38.96 -15.09
#